data_AF-A0A519YJR7-F1
#
_entry.id   AF-A0A519YJR7-F1
#
_cell.length_a   1.000
_cell.length_b   1.000
_cell.length_c   1.000
_cell.angle_alpha   90.00
_cell.angle_beta   90.00
_cell.angle_gamma   90.00
#
_symmetry.space_group_name_H-M   'P 1'
#
loop_
_entity.id
_entity.type
_entity.pdbx_description
1 polymer ?
#
loop_
_entity_poly.entity_id
_entity_poly.type
_entity_poly.pdbx_seq_one_letter_code
_entity_poly.pdbx_strand_id
1 'polypeptide(L)'
;MLRTSRLLWFGSVLGVGAAQAQTLRSPAYPLLTHSPYFSVWAFQEELSAAPTRHWTGKAQSLEGVVRVDGQAYQFMGQAAPQYRALIPTVREQPYRARYTFQKPATGWEKPGFAAASWQEGPAPFTDNQTEYGTT
;
A
#
# COMPACT_ATOMS: atom_id res chain seq x y z
N MET A 1 -34.42 -13.13 77.30
CA MET A 1 -35.02 -13.66 76.05
C MET A 1 -35.50 -12.48 75.23
N LEU A 2 -34.95 -12.21 74.05
CA LEU A 2 -35.64 -11.53 72.94
C LEU A 2 -34.80 -11.73 71.66
N ARG A 3 -35.36 -12.43 70.66
CA ARG A 3 -34.73 -12.70 69.35
C ARG A 3 -35.06 -11.54 68.41
N THR A 4 -34.05 -10.79 67.97
CA THR A 4 -34.22 -9.77 66.91
C THR A 4 -34.11 -10.43 65.53
N SER A 5 -35.25 -10.45 64.82
CA SER A 5 -35.39 -10.94 63.45
C SER A 5 -34.81 -9.94 62.46
N ARG A 6 -33.91 -10.37 61.57
CA ARG A 6 -33.35 -9.54 60.49
C ARG A 6 -34.13 -9.80 59.20
N LEU A 7 -34.89 -8.81 58.73
CA LEU A 7 -35.53 -8.82 57.43
C LEU A 7 -34.49 -8.39 56.37
N LEU A 8 -34.17 -9.27 55.42
CA LEU A 8 -33.29 -8.96 54.29
C LEU A 8 -34.13 -8.37 53.15
N TRP A 9 -33.86 -7.12 52.81
CA TRP A 9 -34.38 -6.46 51.61
C TRP A 9 -33.52 -6.83 50.40
N PHE A 10 -34.10 -7.53 49.41
CA PHE A 10 -33.51 -7.68 48.09
C PHE A 10 -33.98 -6.52 47.20
N GLY A 11 -33.17 -5.49 47.06
CA GLY A 11 -33.36 -4.44 46.05
C GLY A 11 -32.79 -4.90 44.71
N SER A 12 -33.65 -5.15 43.73
CA SER A 12 -33.23 -5.45 42.36
C SER A 12 -32.93 -4.15 41.61
N VAL A 13 -31.66 -3.93 41.26
CA VAL A 13 -31.26 -2.81 40.39
C VAL A 13 -31.28 -3.31 38.95
N LEU A 14 -32.25 -2.84 38.16
CA LEU A 14 -32.25 -3.02 36.71
C LEU A 14 -31.19 -2.10 36.11
N GLY A 15 -30.05 -2.67 35.72
CA GLY A 15 -29.02 -1.97 34.96
C GLY A 15 -29.51 -1.67 33.55
N VAL A 16 -29.74 -0.40 33.23
CA VAL A 16 -29.92 0.06 31.85
C VAL A 16 -28.55 0.01 31.16
N GLY A 17 -28.33 -1.02 30.35
CA GLY A 17 -27.17 -1.06 29.46
C GLY A 17 -27.34 -0.03 28.35
N ALA A 18 -26.35 0.85 28.15
CA ALA A 18 -26.34 1.76 27.02
C ALA A 18 -26.29 0.95 25.72
N ALA A 19 -27.32 1.06 24.89
CA ALA A 19 -27.30 0.52 23.54
C ALA A 19 -26.26 1.29 22.72
N GLN A 20 -25.17 0.63 22.32
CA GLN A 20 -24.23 1.19 21.36
C GLN A 20 -24.89 1.19 19.98
N ALA A 21 -25.20 2.37 19.45
CA ALA A 21 -25.70 2.50 18.09
C ALA A 21 -24.60 2.09 17.10
N GLN A 22 -24.90 1.17 16.19
CA GLN A 22 -24.03 0.92 15.03
C GLN A 22 -23.87 2.23 14.24
N THR A 23 -22.64 2.71 14.07
CA THR A 23 -22.34 3.80 13.15
C THR A 23 -22.56 3.30 11.72
N LEU A 24 -23.76 3.52 11.19
CA LEU A 24 -24.10 3.20 9.81
C LEU A 24 -23.36 4.20 8.91
N ARG A 25 -22.28 3.73 8.27
CA ARG A 25 -21.50 4.54 7.32
C ARG A 25 -21.48 3.91 5.95
N SER A 26 -21.59 4.74 4.93
CA SER A 26 -21.43 4.30 3.56
C SER A 26 -19.99 3.82 3.35
N PRO A 27 -19.78 2.72 2.61
CA PRO A 27 -18.43 2.24 2.31
C PRO A 27 -17.65 3.19 1.38
N ALA A 28 -18.35 4.10 0.68
CA ALA A 28 -17.74 5.11 -0.17
C ALA A 28 -18.65 6.34 -0.36
N TYR A 29 -18.05 7.48 -0.68
CA TYR A 29 -18.70 8.77 -0.91
C TYR A 29 -18.33 9.33 -2.31
N PRO A 30 -19.31 9.72 -3.14
CA PRO A 30 -19.02 10.35 -4.43
C PRO A 30 -18.44 11.75 -4.24
N LEU A 31 -17.31 12.05 -4.89
CA LEU A 31 -16.69 13.37 -4.88
C LEU A 31 -16.98 14.14 -6.17
N LEU A 32 -16.90 13.43 -7.30
CA LEU A 32 -17.20 13.99 -8.61
C LEU A 32 -17.85 12.90 -9.47
N THR A 33 -19.07 13.17 -9.94
CA THR A 33 -19.84 12.22 -10.76
C THR A 33 -20.25 12.90 -12.06
N HIS A 34 -19.38 12.87 -13.06
CA HIS A 34 -19.63 13.50 -14.36
C HIS A 34 -20.07 12.49 -15.42
N SER A 35 -19.35 11.36 -15.54
CA SER A 35 -19.69 10.28 -16.46
C SER A 35 -19.29 8.91 -15.90
N PRO A 36 -19.73 7.79 -16.49
CA PRO A 36 -19.33 6.45 -16.03
C PRO A 36 -17.83 6.17 -16.08
N TYR A 37 -17.05 6.98 -16.81
CA TYR A 37 -15.59 6.91 -16.90
C TYR A 37 -14.88 7.99 -16.06
N PHE A 38 -15.59 9.07 -15.71
CA PHE A 38 -15.12 10.15 -14.85
C PHE A 38 -16.05 10.29 -13.64
N SER A 39 -15.90 9.34 -12.73
CA SER A 39 -16.68 9.20 -11.50
C SER A 39 -15.73 8.84 -10.36
N VAL A 40 -15.34 9.85 -9.58
CA VAL A 40 -14.30 9.79 -8.54
C VAL A 40 -14.92 9.80 -7.14
N TRP A 41 -14.48 8.87 -6.30
CA TRP A 41 -15.07 8.53 -5.01
C TRP A 41 -13.98 8.40 -3.93
N ALA A 42 -14.34 8.69 -2.68
CA ALA A 42 -13.56 8.39 -1.49
C ALA A 42 -14.08 7.09 -0.86
N PHE A 43 -13.18 6.15 -0.56
CA PHE A 43 -13.46 4.88 0.12
C PHE A 43 -12.95 4.87 1.57
N GLN A 44 -12.38 5.99 1.99
CA GLN A 44 -11.78 6.22 3.28
C GLN A 44 -12.59 7.25 4.07
N GLU A 45 -12.44 7.24 5.40
CA GLU A 45 -13.15 8.15 6.29
C GLU A 45 -12.59 9.57 6.24
N GLU A 46 -11.26 9.69 6.30
CA GLU A 46 -10.58 10.96 6.13
C GLU A 46 -10.17 11.14 4.67
N LEU A 47 -10.64 12.22 4.03
CA LEU A 47 -10.46 12.45 2.60
C LEU A 47 -8.99 12.49 2.15
N SER A 48 -8.08 12.89 3.05
CA SER A 48 -6.62 12.95 2.88
C SER A 48 -5.87 11.64 3.19
N ALA A 49 -6.54 10.61 3.73
CA ALA A 49 -5.87 9.39 4.22
C ALA A 49 -5.62 8.32 3.14
N ALA A 50 -6.08 8.51 1.90
CA ALA A 50 -5.82 7.61 0.80
C ALA A 50 -6.06 8.30 -0.57
N PRO A 51 -5.54 7.75 -1.68
CA PRO A 51 -5.91 8.19 -3.02
C PRO A 51 -7.40 7.97 -3.30
N THR A 52 -8.02 8.90 -4.03
CA THR A 52 -9.38 8.72 -4.56
C THR A 52 -9.42 7.61 -5.61
N ARG A 53 -10.61 7.04 -5.84
CA ARG A 53 -10.80 5.91 -6.75
C ARG A 53 -11.96 6.16 -7.70
N HIS A 54 -11.96 5.46 -8.81
CA HIS A 54 -13.16 5.32 -9.63
C HIS A 54 -14.27 4.61 -8.83
N TRP A 55 -15.54 4.78 -9.18
CA TRP A 55 -16.66 4.10 -8.49
C TRP A 55 -16.52 2.57 -8.46
N THR A 56 -15.78 1.99 -9.42
CA THR A 56 -15.45 0.54 -9.46
C THR A 56 -14.26 0.14 -8.57
N GLY A 57 -13.66 1.07 -7.83
CA GLY A 57 -12.48 0.84 -6.97
C GLY A 57 -11.13 0.91 -7.69
N LYS A 58 -11.11 1.04 -9.03
CA LYS A 58 -9.86 1.26 -9.80
C LYS A 58 -9.19 2.57 -9.40
N ALA A 59 -7.87 2.60 -9.49
CA ALA A 59 -7.08 3.79 -9.20
C ALA A 59 -7.48 4.95 -10.14
N GLN A 60 -7.86 6.08 -9.56
CA GLN A 60 -8.16 7.32 -10.27
C GLN A 60 -7.93 8.48 -9.29
N SER A 61 -6.65 8.75 -9.05
CA SER A 61 -6.20 9.65 -7.98
C SER A 61 -6.42 11.11 -8.34
N LEU A 62 -6.94 11.86 -7.39
CA LEU A 62 -7.05 13.32 -7.40
C LEU A 62 -6.51 13.84 -6.07
N GLU A 63 -5.69 14.88 -6.13
CA GLU A 63 -5.13 15.54 -4.95
C GLU A 63 -5.66 16.98 -4.86
N GLY A 64 -6.10 17.35 -3.66
CA GLY A 64 -6.55 18.70 -3.33
C GLY A 64 -5.61 19.33 -2.32
N VAL A 65 -5.02 20.46 -2.69
CA VAL A 65 -4.13 21.25 -1.83
C VAL A 65 -4.64 22.68 -1.76
N VAL A 66 -4.74 23.23 -0.55
CA VAL A 66 -5.06 24.63 -0.30
C VAL A 66 -3.85 25.33 0.31
N ARG A 67 -3.63 26.61 -0.03
CA ARG A 67 -2.59 27.43 0.61
C ARG A 67 -3.24 28.45 1.55
N VAL A 68 -2.75 28.50 2.78
CA VAL A 68 -3.15 29.48 3.80
C VAL A 68 -1.87 30.13 4.32
N ASP A 69 -1.75 31.46 4.19
CA ASP A 69 -0.57 32.24 4.60
C ASP A 69 0.76 31.71 4.05
N GLY A 70 0.73 31.21 2.81
CA GLY A 70 1.90 30.63 2.13
C GLY A 70 2.19 29.17 2.48
N GLN A 71 1.54 28.60 3.50
CA GLN A 71 1.67 27.19 3.86
C GLN A 71 0.66 26.33 3.09
N ALA A 72 1.12 25.22 2.51
CA ALA A 72 0.28 24.28 1.77
C ALA A 72 -0.28 23.18 2.68
N TYR A 73 -1.58 22.92 2.55
CA TYR A 73 -2.31 21.88 3.28
C TYR A 73 -3.03 20.97 2.29
N GLN A 74 -2.72 19.68 2.32
CA GLN A 74 -3.43 18.67 1.54
C GLN A 74 -4.72 18.30 2.27
N PHE A 75 -5.86 18.54 1.64
CA PHE A 75 -7.18 18.25 2.20
C PHE A 75 -7.89 17.09 1.51
N MET A 76 -7.38 16.64 0.36
CA MET A 76 -7.96 15.55 -0.40
C MET A 76 -6.90 14.74 -1.12
N GLY A 77 -7.12 13.43 -1.14
CA GLY A 77 -6.22 12.48 -1.78
C GLY A 77 -4.92 12.35 -1.01
N GLN A 78 -4.16 11.32 -1.35
CA GLN A 78 -2.82 11.11 -0.83
C GLN A 78 -1.92 10.74 -2.00
N ALA A 79 -0.71 11.28 -1.99
CA ALA A 79 0.31 10.89 -2.94
C ALA A 79 0.55 9.37 -2.87
N ALA A 80 0.74 8.76 -4.04
CA ALA A 80 1.17 7.37 -4.09
C ALA A 80 2.50 7.25 -3.33
N PRO A 81 2.66 6.24 -2.45
CA PRO A 81 3.89 6.03 -1.72
C PRO A 81 5.05 5.93 -2.70
N GLN A 82 6.08 6.76 -2.49
CA GLN A 82 7.33 6.65 -3.22
C GLN A 82 8.15 5.55 -2.56
N TYR A 83 8.33 4.44 -3.27
CA TYR A 83 9.15 3.34 -2.80
C TYR A 83 10.61 3.60 -3.19
N ARG A 84 11.51 3.44 -2.22
CA ARG A 84 12.95 3.39 -2.47
C ARG A 84 13.38 1.94 -2.49
N ALA A 85 14.05 1.50 -3.56
CA ALA A 85 14.61 0.16 -3.58
C ALA A 85 15.74 0.05 -2.54
N LEU A 86 15.69 -0.99 -1.70
CA LEU A 86 16.79 -1.32 -0.78
C LEU A 86 17.93 -2.03 -1.51
N ILE A 87 17.57 -2.85 -2.50
CA ILE A 87 18.49 -3.47 -3.46
C ILE A 87 18.17 -2.83 -4.81
N PRO A 88 19.11 -2.07 -5.41
CA PRO A 88 18.88 -1.43 -6.69
C PRO A 88 18.44 -2.47 -7.72
N THR A 89 17.36 -2.18 -8.42
CA THR A 89 17.01 -2.98 -9.60
C THR A 89 17.94 -2.61 -10.75
N VAL A 90 18.03 -3.46 -11.76
CA VAL A 90 18.81 -3.17 -12.98
C VAL A 90 18.42 -1.85 -13.67
N ARG A 91 17.18 -1.38 -13.45
CA ARG A 91 16.67 -0.11 -13.96
C ARG A 91 17.23 1.10 -13.20
N GLU A 92 17.63 0.92 -11.95
CA GLU A 92 18.21 1.97 -11.10
C GLU A 92 19.75 1.96 -11.16
N GLN A 93 20.35 0.78 -11.09
CA GLN A 93 21.80 0.61 -11.20
C GLN A 93 22.12 -0.70 -11.94
N PRO A 94 22.81 -0.65 -13.09
CA PRO A 94 23.31 -1.85 -13.74
C PRO A 94 24.27 -2.59 -12.82
N TYR A 95 24.11 -3.91 -12.71
CA TYR A 95 25.10 -4.77 -12.07
C TYR A 95 25.85 -5.57 -13.14
N ARG A 96 27.11 -5.91 -12.84
CA ARG A 96 27.93 -6.74 -13.71
C ARG A 96 27.57 -8.20 -13.48
N ALA A 97 27.18 -8.89 -14.54
CA ALA A 97 26.87 -10.30 -14.54
C ALA A 97 27.85 -11.04 -15.44
N ARG A 98 28.28 -12.22 -14.99
CA ARG A 98 29.05 -13.15 -15.81
C ARG A 98 28.12 -14.06 -16.58
N TYR A 99 28.40 -14.28 -17.85
CA TYR A 99 27.60 -15.12 -18.74
C TYR A 99 28.48 -15.91 -19.72
N THR A 100 27.94 -17.01 -20.23
CA THR A 100 28.58 -17.81 -21.29
C THR A 100 27.50 -18.33 -22.24
N PHE A 101 27.81 -18.33 -23.54
CA PHE A 101 26.98 -18.98 -24.56
C PHE A 101 27.40 -20.43 -24.82
N GLN A 102 28.51 -20.87 -24.22
CA GLN A 102 29.02 -22.24 -24.35
C GLN A 102 28.54 -23.07 -23.16
N LYS A 103 28.35 -24.38 -23.39
CA LYS A 103 27.94 -25.30 -22.33
C LYS A 103 28.91 -25.20 -21.14
N PRO A 104 28.45 -24.82 -19.94
CA PRO A 104 29.32 -24.72 -18.78
C PRO A 104 29.78 -26.11 -18.32
N ALA A 105 30.93 -26.14 -17.62
CA ALA A 105 31.45 -27.37 -17.04
C ALA A 105 30.53 -27.91 -15.95
N THR A 106 30.61 -29.21 -15.68
CA THR A 106 29.83 -29.85 -14.60
C THR A 106 30.12 -29.20 -13.25
N GLY A 107 29.07 -28.86 -12.49
CA GLY A 107 29.20 -28.24 -11.17
C GLY A 107 29.30 -26.71 -11.18
N TRP A 108 28.98 -26.06 -12.30
CA TRP A 108 28.93 -24.60 -12.42
C TRP A 108 27.94 -23.94 -11.45
N GLU A 109 26.91 -24.68 -11.03
CA GLU A 109 25.87 -24.26 -10.10
C GLU A 109 26.31 -24.25 -8.62
N LYS A 110 27.49 -24.80 -8.30
CA LYS A 110 27.96 -24.92 -6.92
C LYS A 110 28.55 -23.60 -6.42
N PRO A 111 28.36 -23.25 -5.13
CA PRO A 111 29.05 -22.13 -4.51
C PRO A 111 30.58 -22.26 -4.67
N GLY A 112 31.24 -21.21 -5.14
CA GLY A 112 32.70 -21.18 -5.31
C GLY A 112 33.23 -21.71 -6.65
N PHE A 113 32.36 -22.04 -7.62
CA PHE A 113 32.81 -22.39 -8.97
C PHE A 113 33.56 -21.22 -9.64
N ALA A 114 34.76 -21.49 -10.16
CA ALA A 114 35.59 -20.49 -10.83
C ALA A 114 35.12 -20.26 -12.27
N ALA A 115 34.23 -19.29 -12.47
CA ALA A 115 33.74 -18.87 -13.79
C ALA A 115 34.75 -17.96 -14.55
N ALA A 116 36.02 -18.39 -14.67
CA ALA A 116 37.07 -17.58 -15.29
C ALA A 116 36.95 -17.45 -16.82
N SER A 117 36.32 -18.43 -17.48
CA SER A 117 36.09 -18.43 -18.93
C SER A 117 34.82 -17.70 -19.36
N TRP A 118 34.04 -17.18 -18.41
CA TRP A 118 32.77 -16.51 -18.70
C TRP A 118 33.03 -15.04 -19.07
N GLN A 119 32.23 -14.53 -20.00
CA GLN A 119 32.21 -13.13 -20.36
C GLN A 119 31.53 -12.32 -19.24
N GLU A 120 31.78 -11.02 -19.17
CA GLU A 120 31.15 -10.13 -18.19
C GLU A 120 30.50 -8.95 -18.90
N GLY A 121 29.25 -8.65 -18.55
CA GLY A 121 28.47 -7.57 -19.14
C GLY A 121 27.48 -6.96 -18.14
N PRO A 122 27.03 -5.71 -18.37
CA PRO A 122 25.99 -5.08 -17.55
C PRO A 122 24.63 -5.73 -17.78
N ALA A 123 23.93 -6.08 -16.70
CA ALA A 123 22.50 -6.38 -16.75
C ALA A 123 21.68 -5.09 -16.95
N PRO A 124 20.43 -5.16 -17.47
CA PRO A 124 19.68 -6.34 -17.92
C PRO A 124 20.23 -6.96 -19.21
N PHE A 125 19.95 -8.26 -19.39
CA PHE A 125 20.10 -8.94 -20.68
C PHE A 125 18.76 -8.86 -21.40
N THR A 126 18.69 -8.08 -22.48
CA THR A 126 17.44 -7.80 -23.18
C THR A 126 17.66 -7.56 -24.67
N ASP A 127 16.69 -7.95 -25.48
CA ASP A 127 16.58 -7.62 -26.89
C ASP A 127 16.02 -6.20 -27.14
N ASN A 128 15.53 -5.53 -26.10
CA ASN A 128 15.01 -4.18 -26.18
C ASN A 128 16.15 -3.14 -26.22
N GLN A 129 16.42 -2.61 -27.40
CA GLN A 129 17.46 -1.59 -27.64
C GLN A 129 17.20 -0.24 -26.96
N THR A 130 16.01 -0.02 -26.40
CA THR A 130 15.68 1.22 -25.68
C THR A 130 16.03 1.18 -24.19
N GLU A 131 16.37 0.01 -23.65
CA GLU A 131 16.80 -0.16 -22.27
C GLU A 131 18.34 -0.21 -22.21
N TYR A 132 18.92 0.33 -21.14
CA TYR A 132 20.35 0.13 -20.85
C TYR A 132 20.59 -1.37 -20.60
N GLY A 133 21.71 -1.96 -21.03
CA GLY A 133 22.00 -3.38 -20.79
C GLY A 133 22.95 -4.04 -21.78
N THR A 134 23.06 -5.36 -21.71
CA THR A 134 23.75 -6.20 -22.70
C THR A 134 22.70 -6.80 -23.64
N THR A 135 22.87 -6.59 -24.95
CA THR A 135 22.01 -7.13 -26.01
C THR A 135 22.66 -8.34 -26.67
#